data_AF-A0A1G1EEJ2-F1
#
_entry.id   AF-A0A1G1EEJ2-F1
#
_cell.length_a   1.000
_cell.length_b   1.000
_cell.length_c   1.000
_cell.angle_alpha   90.00
_cell.angle_beta   90.00
_cell.angle_gamma   90.00
#
_symmetry.space_group_name_H-M   'P 1'
#
loop_
_entity.id
_entity.type
_entity.pdbx_description
1 polymer ?
#
loop_
_entity_poly.entity_id
_entity_poly.type
_entity_poly.pdbx_seq_one_letter_code
_entity_poly.pdbx_strand_id
1 'polypeptide(L)'
;MKQLEGVKLFQEIQKKIVGRKKELKNILATIRVDRNMVLEGAPGTSKSTILREITQAIDIPFFMIEGSAELTPAKLIGSHNPAEVMSSGYSADTFHRGPLTQAMVEGGFLYIEEFNRIPEDVMNVLIRAMDERKISIPRVGEIIAAPSFRLIAAMNPFDDVGTERISRAISDRFCRLVLDYQKEPEEVEIVRTKAGDPYGLAPLAVNLVRHTRSHPEVKMGSSVRGAIDMVLIAGELLRIDGINSQAEMITGYDLGAKESILDAALMALSSKIWLIETSEKTPEEVIREIWDSIYSVYLPTTPDGEDGSAKASEENPSGEGGGNPGQAGQKGQGEKDSCAAQEDCQELNPDASDASASDNLVGVADNTDKPFDLPLQPQDNPTPPNPYLYYPNPYGDSDTIQEAKKMALNWVLNIPRIYKVSKTSYGDFKPNRFDFNSDELELDRTLDRILGKREIEYDDFIVRERKQEKRAFSLIIDASGSMKGENILRAAIAVTTLVNNLGKDDYAIVAFSERAKVIKFIHAHKDIKRLIDDIFDSFIGGMTDIGIGLEIGLQQLYRSPRKKKIGIILTDGAHNKRTDPLVQAKKYPKLSVIGIRPPWEDAEERCRQMAQLGRGRCIL
;
A
#
# COMPACT_ATOMS: atom_id res chain seq x y z
N MET A 1 30.10 -27.24 4.32
CA MET A 1 28.78 -27.89 4.24
C MET A 1 28.51 -28.39 2.82
N LYS A 2 28.32 -29.70 2.60
CA LYS A 2 28.01 -30.27 1.28
C LYS A 2 26.53 -30.07 0.89
N GLN A 3 26.20 -30.35 -0.37
CA GLN A 3 24.91 -30.00 -0.98
C GLN A 3 23.72 -30.79 -0.38
N LEU A 4 23.92 -32.05 0.04
CA LEU A 4 22.89 -32.88 0.68
C LEU A 4 22.46 -32.38 2.06
N GLU A 5 23.34 -31.69 2.81
CA GLU A 5 23.01 -31.16 4.14
C GLU A 5 21.95 -30.06 4.05
N GLY A 6 21.96 -29.25 2.97
CA GLY A 6 21.06 -28.11 2.82
C GLY A 6 19.58 -28.48 2.73
N VAL A 7 19.25 -29.63 2.13
CA VAL A 7 17.85 -30.09 2.02
C VAL A 7 17.34 -30.63 3.36
N LYS A 8 18.17 -31.38 4.09
CA LYS A 8 17.82 -31.90 5.42
C LYS A 8 17.66 -30.77 6.44
N LEU A 9 18.64 -29.87 6.52
CA LEU A 9 18.63 -28.68 7.37
C LEU A 9 17.37 -27.82 7.13
N PHE A 10 17.06 -27.57 5.86
CA PHE A 10 15.85 -26.85 5.47
C PHE A 10 14.57 -27.56 5.96
N GLN A 11 14.45 -28.87 5.74
CA GLN A 11 13.28 -29.66 6.19
C GLN A 11 13.16 -29.73 7.71
N GLU A 12 14.26 -29.70 8.45
CA GLU A 12 14.27 -29.71 9.91
C GLU A 12 13.78 -28.36 10.47
N ILE A 13 14.37 -27.25 10.02
CA ILE A 13 13.97 -25.90 10.43
C ILE A 13 12.51 -25.61 10.01
N GLN A 14 12.09 -26.06 8.82
CA GLN A 14 10.71 -25.86 8.34
C GLN A 14 9.64 -26.58 9.21
N LYS A 15 10.01 -27.54 10.06
CA LYS A 15 9.07 -28.15 11.03
C LYS A 15 8.83 -27.29 12.27
N LYS A 16 9.77 -26.41 12.61
CA LYS A 16 9.70 -25.53 13.79
C LYS A 16 9.10 -24.16 13.49
N ILE A 17 9.03 -23.77 12.22
CA ILE A 17 8.58 -22.46 11.76
C ILE A 17 7.28 -22.60 10.98
N VAL A 18 6.21 -21.98 11.47
CA VAL A 18 4.94 -21.87 10.74
C VAL A 18 5.13 -21.01 9.49
N GLY A 19 4.83 -21.56 8.31
CA GLY A 19 4.90 -20.84 7.04
C GLY A 19 6.33 -20.57 6.54
N ARG A 20 6.58 -19.33 6.09
CA ARG A 20 7.92 -18.76 5.77
C ARG A 20 8.85 -19.58 4.85
N LYS A 21 8.30 -20.51 4.06
CA LYS A 21 9.06 -21.48 3.26
C LYS A 21 9.98 -20.83 2.20
N LYS A 22 9.59 -19.66 1.67
CA LYS A 22 10.37 -18.90 0.67
C LYS A 22 11.50 -18.12 1.35
N GLU A 23 11.18 -17.48 2.45
CA GLU A 23 12.07 -16.65 3.26
C GLU A 23 13.19 -17.50 3.87
N LEU A 24 12.86 -18.63 4.52
CA LEU A 24 13.84 -19.59 5.04
C LEU A 24 14.80 -20.08 3.94
N LYS A 25 14.28 -20.39 2.74
CA LYS A 25 15.10 -20.81 1.59
C LYS A 25 16.05 -19.70 1.14
N ASN A 26 15.58 -18.45 1.07
CA ASN A 26 16.38 -17.30 0.69
C ASN A 26 17.48 -17.01 1.72
N ILE A 27 17.13 -16.98 3.01
CA ILE A 27 18.08 -16.74 4.11
C ILE A 27 19.20 -17.79 4.10
N LEU A 28 18.84 -19.09 4.02
CA LEU A 28 19.83 -20.17 3.95
C LEU A 28 20.68 -20.12 2.67
N ALA A 29 20.15 -19.63 1.54
CA ALA A 29 20.94 -19.42 0.34
C ALA A 29 21.96 -18.29 0.52
N THR A 30 21.53 -17.12 1.03
CA THR A 30 22.39 -15.95 1.30
C THR A 30 23.53 -16.27 2.28
N ILE A 31 23.22 -16.98 3.37
CA ILE A 31 24.22 -17.41 4.37
C ILE A 31 25.30 -18.30 3.76
N ARG A 32 24.92 -19.22 2.85
CA ARG A 32 25.81 -20.21 2.19
C ARG A 32 26.62 -19.65 1.01
N VAL A 33 26.38 -18.41 0.59
CA VAL A 33 27.24 -17.64 -0.33
C VAL A 33 27.99 -16.51 0.37
N ASP A 34 28.08 -16.62 1.71
CA ASP A 34 28.89 -15.80 2.60
C ASP A 34 28.55 -14.30 2.60
N ARG A 35 27.27 -13.97 2.37
CA ARG A 35 26.78 -12.58 2.34
C ARG A 35 26.06 -12.16 3.61
N ASN A 36 26.21 -10.88 3.95
CA ASN A 36 25.46 -10.19 4.98
C ASN A 36 24.06 -9.85 4.44
N MET A 37 23.09 -9.70 5.34
CA MET A 37 21.67 -9.61 4.96
C MET A 37 20.92 -8.53 5.75
N VAL A 38 19.97 -7.87 5.10
CA VAL A 38 18.97 -6.99 5.72
C VAL A 38 17.61 -7.68 5.68
N LEU A 39 16.96 -7.83 6.84
CA LEU A 39 15.60 -8.31 7.02
C LEU A 39 14.66 -7.13 7.26
N GLU A 40 14.06 -6.63 6.19
CA GLU A 40 13.13 -5.50 6.25
C GLU A 40 11.69 -6.00 6.44
N GLY A 41 10.93 -5.36 7.32
CA GLY A 41 9.49 -5.59 7.44
C GLY A 41 8.93 -5.21 8.80
N ALA A 42 7.60 -5.19 8.93
CA ALA A 42 6.89 -4.76 10.13
C ALA A 42 7.30 -5.52 11.42
N PRO A 43 7.01 -4.98 12.62
CA PRO A 43 7.21 -5.69 13.88
C PRO A 43 6.50 -7.06 13.91
N GLY A 44 7.08 -8.02 14.63
CA GLY A 44 6.46 -9.34 14.81
C GLY A 44 6.51 -10.29 13.59
N THR A 45 7.11 -9.94 12.45
CA THR A 45 7.21 -10.81 11.25
C THR A 45 8.19 -11.99 11.37
N SER A 46 8.38 -12.55 12.58
CA SER A 46 9.21 -13.71 12.93
C SER A 46 10.72 -13.65 12.55
N LYS A 47 11.24 -12.49 12.11
CA LYS A 47 12.64 -12.27 11.70
C LYS A 47 13.67 -12.94 12.62
N SER A 48 13.71 -12.57 13.90
CA SER A 48 14.68 -13.09 14.87
C SER A 48 14.36 -14.50 15.39
N THR A 49 13.15 -15.02 15.16
CA THR A 49 12.81 -16.43 15.38
C THR A 49 13.44 -17.31 14.31
N ILE A 50 13.27 -16.94 13.03
CA ILE A 50 13.81 -17.70 11.90
C ILE A 50 15.33 -17.83 12.01
N LEU A 51 16.02 -16.75 12.39
CA LEU A 51 17.48 -16.76 12.56
C LEU A 51 17.94 -17.64 13.73
N ARG A 52 17.26 -17.61 14.89
CA ARG A 52 17.60 -18.45 16.04
C ARG A 52 17.45 -19.94 15.75
N GLU A 53 16.41 -20.33 15.01
CA GLU A 53 16.24 -21.72 14.58
C GLU A 53 17.32 -22.15 13.58
N ILE A 54 17.75 -21.24 12.70
CA ILE A 54 18.89 -21.50 11.80
C ILE A 54 20.18 -21.69 12.59
N THR A 55 20.53 -20.79 13.52
CA THR A 55 21.79 -20.87 14.28
C THR A 55 21.86 -22.09 15.19
N GLN A 56 20.73 -22.47 15.81
CA GLN A 56 20.64 -23.73 16.57
C GLN A 56 20.84 -24.96 15.68
N ALA A 57 20.23 -24.99 14.49
CA ALA A 57 20.30 -26.15 13.58
C ALA A 57 21.63 -26.27 12.81
N ILE A 58 22.51 -25.27 12.87
CA ILE A 58 23.88 -25.31 12.32
C ILE A 58 24.97 -25.20 13.39
N ASP A 59 24.60 -25.23 14.66
CA ASP A 59 25.47 -25.15 15.84
C ASP A 59 26.47 -23.98 15.82
N ILE A 60 25.95 -22.74 15.70
CA ILE A 60 26.75 -21.52 15.85
C ILE A 60 26.12 -20.53 16.85
N PRO A 61 26.92 -19.66 17.50
CA PRO A 61 26.39 -18.61 18.37
C PRO A 61 25.48 -17.61 17.66
N PHE A 62 24.54 -17.04 18.42
CA PHE A 62 23.64 -15.97 17.98
C PHE A 62 23.73 -14.78 18.94
N PHE A 63 24.42 -13.73 18.51
CA PHE A 63 24.56 -12.47 19.24
C PHE A 63 23.48 -11.51 18.77
N MET A 64 22.71 -10.96 19.70
CA MET A 64 21.63 -10.01 19.40
C MET A 64 21.94 -8.66 20.05
N ILE A 65 21.84 -7.59 19.27
CA ILE A 65 21.90 -6.20 19.75
C ILE A 65 20.74 -5.39 19.17
N GLU A 66 20.39 -4.31 19.86
CA GLU A 66 19.34 -3.36 19.49
C GLU A 66 19.98 -2.05 19.02
N GLY A 67 19.58 -1.59 17.84
CA GLY A 67 20.04 -0.34 17.24
C GLY A 67 19.44 0.86 17.95
N SER A 68 20.30 1.76 18.42
CA SER A 68 19.89 2.97 19.14
C SER A 68 20.95 4.05 18.99
N ALA A 69 20.54 5.32 19.12
CA ALA A 69 21.45 6.46 19.06
C ALA A 69 22.49 6.48 20.19
N GLU A 70 22.27 5.70 21.26
CA GLU A 70 23.23 5.49 22.34
C GLU A 70 24.15 4.27 22.14
N LEU A 71 24.00 3.51 21.05
CA LEU A 71 24.95 2.45 20.72
C LEU A 71 26.29 3.10 20.37
N THR A 72 27.39 2.59 20.92
CA THR A 72 28.74 3.14 20.70
C THR A 72 29.69 2.05 20.21
N PRO A 73 30.80 2.42 19.53
CA PRO A 73 31.83 1.46 19.14
C PRO A 73 32.35 0.62 20.32
N ALA A 74 32.42 1.18 21.52
CA ALA A 74 32.82 0.45 22.72
C ALA A 74 31.76 -0.57 23.19
N LYS A 75 30.45 -0.23 23.15
CA LYS A 75 29.36 -1.19 23.42
C LYS A 75 29.36 -2.36 22.41
N LEU A 76 29.83 -2.13 21.19
CA LEU A 76 29.82 -3.09 20.08
C LEU A 76 31.09 -3.97 20.02
N ILE A 77 32.27 -3.35 20.03
CA ILE A 77 33.59 -4.00 19.92
C ILE A 77 34.02 -4.59 21.27
N GLY A 78 33.67 -3.93 22.38
CA GLY A 78 34.18 -4.19 23.71
C GLY A 78 35.06 -3.05 24.25
N SER A 79 35.46 -3.18 25.51
CA SER A 79 36.27 -2.20 26.23
C SER A 79 37.19 -2.88 27.24
N HIS A 80 38.24 -2.18 27.68
CA HIS A 80 39.04 -2.68 28.81
C HIS A 80 38.36 -2.36 30.14
N ASN A 81 38.40 -3.28 31.11
CA ASN A 81 37.92 -3.00 32.46
C ASN A 81 38.90 -2.06 33.18
N PRO A 82 38.49 -0.85 33.63
CA PRO A 82 39.38 0.09 34.29
C PRO A 82 40.06 -0.47 35.55
N ALA A 83 39.40 -1.35 36.31
CA ALA A 83 39.97 -1.93 37.53
C ALA A 83 41.13 -2.90 37.22
N GLU A 84 40.93 -3.80 36.26
CA GLU A 84 41.97 -4.74 35.79
C GLU A 84 43.13 -4.01 35.12
N VAL A 85 42.84 -2.94 34.37
CA VAL A 85 43.83 -2.05 33.77
C VAL A 85 44.67 -1.33 34.83
N MET A 86 44.08 -0.91 35.94
CA MET A 86 44.84 -0.30 37.04
C MET A 86 45.76 -1.31 37.76
N SER A 87 45.40 -2.59 37.82
CA SER A 87 46.22 -3.63 38.48
C SER A 87 47.27 -4.28 37.58
N SER A 88 47.02 -4.39 36.27
CA SER A 88 47.84 -5.19 35.34
C SER A 88 48.19 -4.49 34.02
N GLY A 89 47.69 -3.28 33.80
CA GLY A 89 47.89 -2.52 32.57
C GLY A 89 46.91 -2.90 31.44
N TYR A 90 47.14 -2.31 30.27
CA TYR A 90 46.38 -2.64 29.07
C TYR A 90 46.99 -3.86 28.38
N SER A 91 46.27 -4.97 28.36
CA SER A 91 46.60 -6.18 27.60
C SER A 91 45.36 -6.71 26.86
N ALA A 92 45.52 -7.77 26.08
CA ALA A 92 44.40 -8.49 25.48
C ALA A 92 43.52 -9.21 26.53
N ASP A 93 44.07 -9.49 27.71
CA ASP A 93 43.39 -10.20 28.81
C ASP A 93 42.46 -9.27 29.60
N THR A 94 42.83 -7.99 29.74
CA THR A 94 41.99 -6.96 30.39
C THR A 94 40.91 -6.39 29.46
N PHE A 95 40.74 -6.97 28.26
CA PHE A 95 39.78 -6.54 27.24
C PHE A 95 38.52 -7.41 27.20
N HIS A 96 37.40 -6.83 27.64
CA HIS A 96 36.10 -7.48 27.63
C HIS A 96 35.45 -7.31 26.26
N ARG A 97 35.46 -8.41 25.47
CA ARG A 97 34.97 -8.44 24.09
C ARG A 97 33.47 -8.14 24.03
N GLY A 98 33.08 -7.16 23.22
CA GLY A 98 31.70 -6.88 22.88
C GLY A 98 31.13 -7.85 21.84
N PRO A 99 29.81 -7.81 21.58
CA PRO A 99 29.09 -8.79 20.78
C PRO A 99 29.57 -8.89 19.32
N LEU A 100 30.11 -7.82 18.72
CA LEU A 100 30.75 -7.92 17.40
C LEU A 100 32.02 -8.75 17.46
N THR A 101 32.91 -8.47 18.42
CA THR A 101 34.19 -9.15 18.56
C THR A 101 34.00 -10.62 18.95
N GLN A 102 33.00 -10.93 19.78
CA GLN A 102 32.58 -12.30 20.09
C GLN A 102 32.06 -13.00 18.82
N ALA A 103 31.08 -12.41 18.11
CA ALA A 103 30.54 -12.96 16.87
C ALA A 103 31.63 -13.21 15.79
N MET A 104 32.58 -12.29 15.66
CA MET A 104 33.71 -12.41 14.72
C MET A 104 34.66 -13.55 15.12
N VAL A 105 35.06 -13.67 16.38
CA VAL A 105 36.02 -14.71 16.83
C VAL A 105 35.38 -16.10 16.86
N GLU A 106 34.17 -16.20 17.40
CA GLU A 106 33.46 -17.48 17.55
C GLU A 106 32.73 -17.92 16.27
N GLY A 107 32.60 -17.02 15.29
CA GLY A 107 31.98 -17.33 13.99
C GLY A 107 30.45 -17.44 14.05
N GLY A 108 29.81 -16.74 14.98
CA GLY A 108 28.36 -16.67 15.11
C GLY A 108 27.69 -15.66 14.17
N PHE A 109 26.37 -15.53 14.27
CA PHE A 109 25.66 -14.41 13.65
C PHE A 109 25.61 -13.23 14.61
N LEU A 110 25.98 -12.04 14.14
CA LEU A 110 25.61 -10.79 14.77
C LEU A 110 24.31 -10.31 14.16
N TYR A 111 23.23 -10.42 14.92
CA TYR A 111 21.90 -9.94 14.56
C TYR A 111 21.62 -8.58 15.22
N ILE A 112 21.17 -7.62 14.41
CA ILE A 112 21.00 -6.22 14.80
C ILE A 112 19.56 -5.79 14.52
N GLU A 113 18.73 -5.62 15.55
CA GLU A 113 17.40 -5.02 15.37
C GLU A 113 17.52 -3.50 15.22
N GLU A 114 16.55 -2.86 14.55
CA GLU A 114 16.46 -1.40 14.36
C GLU A 114 17.76 -0.74 13.83
N PHE A 115 18.37 -1.40 12.85
CA PHE A 115 19.65 -1.00 12.23
C PHE A 115 19.64 0.43 11.63
N ASN A 116 18.45 0.96 11.35
CA ASN A 116 18.17 2.34 10.91
C ASN A 116 18.29 3.40 12.03
N ARG A 117 18.54 3.01 13.29
CA ARG A 117 18.70 3.91 14.45
C ARG A 117 20.16 3.98 14.96
N ILE A 118 21.12 3.48 14.19
CA ILE A 118 22.53 3.31 14.61
C ILE A 118 23.40 4.49 14.13
N PRO A 119 24.22 5.11 15.01
CA PRO A 119 25.13 6.20 14.64
C PRO A 119 26.18 5.84 13.57
N GLU A 120 26.64 6.86 12.84
CA GLU A 120 27.62 6.74 11.75
C GLU A 120 29.00 6.20 12.19
N ASP A 121 29.43 6.39 13.44
CA ASP A 121 30.70 5.82 13.92
C ASP A 121 30.59 4.30 14.15
N VAL A 122 29.46 3.82 14.68
CA VAL A 122 29.12 2.39 14.84
C VAL A 122 28.94 1.70 13.48
N MET A 123 28.00 2.17 12.65
CA MET A 123 28.33 2.57 11.29
C MET A 123 29.56 1.97 10.59
N ASN A 124 30.60 2.80 10.62
CA ASN A 124 31.91 2.57 10.05
C ASN A 124 32.62 1.33 10.63
N VAL A 125 32.43 1.00 11.91
CA VAL A 125 32.97 -0.25 12.49
C VAL A 125 32.36 -1.48 11.81
N LEU A 126 31.03 -1.50 11.64
CA LEU A 126 30.32 -2.61 11.01
C LEU A 126 30.73 -2.78 9.54
N ILE A 127 30.92 -1.68 8.80
CA ILE A 127 31.41 -1.72 7.42
C ILE A 127 32.76 -2.45 7.33
N ARG A 128 33.72 -2.14 8.21
CA ARG A 128 35.04 -2.80 8.20
C ARG A 128 34.95 -4.29 8.54
N ALA A 129 34.12 -4.65 9.53
CA ALA A 129 33.86 -6.04 9.87
C ALA A 129 33.18 -6.83 8.74
N MET A 130 32.39 -6.17 7.89
CA MET A 130 31.74 -6.78 6.72
C MET A 130 32.67 -6.91 5.51
N ASP A 131 33.37 -5.83 5.15
CA ASP A 131 34.16 -5.73 3.92
C ASP A 131 35.56 -6.35 4.06
N GLU A 132 36.32 -5.94 5.08
CA GLU A 132 37.69 -6.45 5.32
C GLU A 132 37.68 -7.82 6.02
N ARG A 133 36.52 -8.23 6.56
CA ARG A 133 36.37 -9.33 7.54
C ARG A 133 37.32 -9.21 8.73
N LYS A 134 37.73 -8.00 9.10
CA LYS A 134 38.56 -7.73 10.27
C LYS A 134 38.27 -6.38 10.91
N ILE A 135 38.63 -6.25 12.18
CA ILE A 135 38.65 -4.99 12.93
C ILE A 135 40.00 -4.85 13.65
N SER A 136 40.47 -3.61 13.80
CA SER A 136 41.70 -3.31 14.55
C SER A 136 41.30 -2.70 15.89
N ILE A 137 41.68 -3.36 16.99
CA ILE A 137 41.35 -2.97 18.36
C ILE A 137 42.64 -2.43 19.02
N PRO A 138 42.69 -1.14 19.42
CA PRO A 138 43.88 -0.58 20.06
C PRO A 138 44.33 -1.41 21.27
N ARG A 139 45.63 -1.69 21.36
CA ARG A 139 46.29 -2.49 22.43
C ARG A 139 45.89 -3.97 22.51
N VAL A 140 45.00 -4.46 21.63
CA VAL A 140 44.63 -5.88 21.51
C VAL A 140 45.14 -6.47 20.18
N GLY A 141 45.06 -5.72 19.08
CA GLY A 141 45.55 -6.13 17.76
C GLY A 141 44.46 -6.21 16.69
N GLU A 142 44.74 -6.88 15.57
CA GLU A 142 43.71 -7.17 14.56
C GLU A 142 42.93 -8.44 14.93
N ILE A 143 41.60 -8.34 14.94
CA ILE A 143 40.68 -9.48 15.05
C ILE A 143 40.16 -9.80 13.65
N ILE A 144 40.42 -11.01 13.18
CA ILE A 144 39.92 -11.55 11.90
C ILE A 144 38.64 -12.35 12.18
N ALA A 145 37.59 -12.12 11.40
CA ALA A 145 36.33 -12.84 11.51
C ALA A 145 36.42 -14.26 10.96
N ALA A 146 36.03 -15.24 11.77
CA ALA A 146 35.93 -16.64 11.39
C ALA A 146 35.03 -16.83 10.14
N PRO A 147 35.23 -17.91 9.34
CA PRO A 147 34.53 -18.08 8.06
C PRO A 147 33.01 -18.09 8.15
N SER A 148 32.42 -18.51 9.29
CA SER A 148 30.97 -18.56 9.52
C SER A 148 30.35 -17.23 10.01
N PHE A 149 31.14 -16.23 10.42
CA PHE A 149 30.60 -14.95 10.90
C PHE A 149 29.77 -14.24 9.82
N ARG A 150 28.51 -13.94 10.10
CA ARG A 150 27.61 -13.14 9.26
C ARG A 150 27.02 -11.99 10.08
N LEU A 151 26.89 -10.82 9.46
CA LEU A 151 26.08 -9.73 10.01
C LEU A 151 24.69 -9.79 9.37
N ILE A 152 23.65 -9.78 10.20
CA ILE A 152 22.26 -9.76 9.77
C ILE A 152 21.53 -8.60 10.46
N ALA A 153 21.19 -7.58 9.69
CA ALA A 153 20.44 -6.42 10.16
C ALA A 153 18.93 -6.66 10.01
N ALA A 154 18.12 -5.99 10.83
CA ALA A 154 16.68 -5.86 10.66
C ALA A 154 16.24 -4.39 10.80
N MET A 155 15.18 -4.03 10.08
CA MET A 155 14.62 -2.67 10.08
C MET A 155 13.12 -2.70 9.77
N ASN A 156 12.39 -1.71 10.29
CA ASN A 156 10.97 -1.51 10.02
C ASN A 156 10.80 -0.42 8.94
N PRO A 157 10.14 -0.69 7.79
CA PRO A 157 9.98 0.30 6.73
C PRO A 157 8.97 1.43 7.07
N PHE A 158 8.23 1.31 8.17
CA PHE A 158 7.24 2.30 8.64
C PHE A 158 7.74 3.19 9.78
N ASP A 159 9.00 3.02 10.18
CA ASP A 159 9.63 3.76 11.28
C ASP A 159 10.22 5.07 10.73
N ASP A 160 9.48 6.17 10.90
CA ASP A 160 9.87 7.52 10.44
C ASP A 160 10.63 8.33 11.51
N VAL A 161 10.63 7.88 12.78
CA VAL A 161 10.93 8.74 13.95
C VAL A 161 12.34 8.49 14.48
N GLY A 162 13.24 9.44 14.25
CA GLY A 162 14.63 9.36 14.73
C GLY A 162 15.49 8.34 13.98
N THR A 163 15.12 8.01 12.74
CA THR A 163 15.80 7.01 11.91
C THR A 163 16.66 7.67 10.83
N GLU A 164 17.93 7.27 10.71
CA GLU A 164 18.78 7.74 9.62
C GLU A 164 18.50 6.97 8.31
N ARG A 165 18.52 7.69 7.19
CA ARG A 165 18.37 7.06 5.87
C ARG A 165 19.67 6.36 5.50
N ILE A 166 19.70 5.04 5.72
CA ILE A 166 20.79 4.13 5.35
C ILE A 166 21.30 4.48 3.93
N SER A 167 22.57 4.85 3.85
CA SER A 167 23.17 5.34 2.61
C SER A 167 23.21 4.26 1.54
N ARG A 168 23.17 4.64 0.26
CA ARG A 168 23.27 3.67 -0.85
C ARG A 168 24.54 2.81 -0.76
N ALA A 169 25.64 3.36 -0.26
CA ALA A 169 26.89 2.63 -0.06
C ALA A 169 26.79 1.55 1.03
N ILE A 170 25.99 1.77 2.07
CA ILE A 170 25.72 0.74 3.09
C ILE A 170 24.79 -0.32 2.48
N SER A 171 23.70 0.09 1.83
CA SER A 171 22.71 -0.82 1.24
C SER A 171 23.28 -1.79 0.20
N ASP A 172 24.28 -1.37 -0.59
CA ASP A 172 24.95 -2.20 -1.60
C ASP A 172 25.75 -3.39 -1.01
N ARG A 173 26.10 -3.31 0.30
CA ARG A 173 26.82 -4.37 1.04
C ARG A 173 25.91 -5.47 1.58
N PHE A 174 24.59 -5.32 1.45
CA PHE A 174 23.59 -6.21 2.03
C PHE A 174 22.70 -6.87 0.98
N CYS A 175 22.48 -8.18 1.10
CA CYS A 175 21.34 -8.81 0.46
C CYS A 175 20.05 -8.41 1.20
N ARG A 176 19.15 -7.66 0.54
CA ARG A 176 17.86 -7.24 1.11
C ARG A 176 16.80 -8.33 0.93
N LEU A 177 16.17 -8.75 2.02
CA LEU A 177 15.00 -9.62 2.05
C LEU A 177 13.85 -8.90 2.76
N VAL A 178 12.69 -8.78 2.10
CA VAL A 178 11.48 -8.18 2.68
C VAL A 178 10.57 -9.28 3.24
N LEU A 179 10.13 -9.11 4.48
CA LEU A 179 9.22 -10.00 5.21
C LEU A 179 7.94 -9.24 5.59
N ASP A 180 6.96 -9.34 4.71
CA ASP A 180 5.57 -8.93 4.96
C ASP A 180 4.91 -9.84 6.02
N TYR A 181 3.68 -9.53 6.44
CA TYR A 181 2.86 -10.37 7.29
C TYR A 181 2.55 -11.74 6.67
N GLN A 182 2.15 -12.71 7.49
CA GLN A 182 1.87 -14.07 7.03
C GLN A 182 0.43 -14.21 6.52
N LYS A 183 0.16 -15.32 5.84
CA LYS A 183 -1.22 -15.67 5.44
C LYS A 183 -2.03 -15.99 6.69
N GLU A 184 -3.33 -15.72 6.63
CA GLU A 184 -4.25 -15.90 7.76
C GLU A 184 -4.17 -17.29 8.44
N PRO A 185 -4.12 -18.43 7.72
CA PRO A 185 -3.99 -19.74 8.38
C PRO A 185 -2.64 -19.93 9.09
N GLU A 186 -1.58 -19.27 8.61
CA GLU A 186 -0.27 -19.28 9.26
C GLU A 186 -0.27 -18.38 10.51
N GLU A 187 -0.96 -17.23 10.48
CA GLU A 187 -1.11 -16.37 11.66
C GLU A 187 -1.97 -17.02 12.75
N VAL A 188 -3.06 -17.71 12.38
CA VAL A 188 -3.88 -18.50 13.33
C VAL A 188 -3.07 -19.62 13.98
N GLU A 189 -2.28 -20.36 13.20
CA GLU A 189 -1.45 -21.43 13.74
C GLU A 189 -0.30 -20.90 14.63
N ILE A 190 0.24 -19.72 14.34
CA ILE A 190 1.17 -19.01 15.24
C ILE A 190 0.50 -18.65 16.56
N VAL A 191 -0.73 -18.12 16.55
CA VAL A 191 -1.47 -17.79 17.77
C VAL A 191 -1.74 -19.06 18.58
N ARG A 192 -2.26 -20.12 17.96
CA ARG A 192 -2.47 -21.45 18.60
C ARG A 192 -1.22 -21.99 19.27
N THR A 193 -0.09 -21.91 18.58
CA THR A 193 1.23 -22.38 19.06
C THR A 193 1.79 -21.54 20.23
N LYS A 194 1.28 -20.31 20.44
CA LYS A 194 1.84 -19.36 21.43
C LYS A 194 0.92 -19.01 22.59
N ALA A 195 -0.39 -18.99 22.37
CA ALA A 195 -1.40 -18.68 23.38
C ALA A 195 -2.22 -19.92 23.81
N GLY A 196 -2.18 -21.01 23.05
CA GLY A 196 -3.26 -21.99 23.04
C GLY A 196 -4.49 -21.45 22.29
N ASP A 197 -5.59 -22.20 22.31
CA ASP A 197 -6.87 -21.80 21.70
C ASP A 197 -8.08 -22.53 22.33
N PRO A 198 -8.20 -22.63 23.67
CA PRO A 198 -9.24 -23.45 24.34
C PRO A 198 -10.68 -22.96 24.10
N TYR A 199 -10.84 -21.72 23.66
CA TYR A 199 -12.12 -21.07 23.34
C TYR A 199 -12.33 -20.86 21.83
N GLY A 200 -11.39 -21.29 20.97
CA GLY A 200 -11.46 -21.09 19.52
C GLY A 200 -11.41 -19.62 19.07
N LEU A 201 -10.73 -18.76 19.84
CA LEU A 201 -10.61 -17.31 19.61
C LEU A 201 -9.46 -16.93 18.67
N ALA A 202 -8.50 -17.83 18.39
CA ALA A 202 -7.35 -17.51 17.55
C ALA A 202 -7.72 -16.97 16.14
N PRO A 203 -8.72 -17.52 15.42
CA PRO A 203 -9.16 -16.93 14.16
C PRO A 203 -9.82 -15.56 14.30
N LEU A 204 -10.64 -15.32 15.34
CA LEU A 204 -11.23 -14.00 15.62
C LEU A 204 -10.14 -12.96 15.90
N ALA A 205 -9.20 -13.27 16.78
CA ALA A 205 -8.11 -12.37 17.15
C ALA A 205 -7.20 -12.03 15.97
N VAL A 206 -6.92 -13.03 15.10
CA VAL A 206 -6.17 -12.80 13.85
C VAL A 206 -6.99 -11.98 12.84
N ASN A 207 -8.29 -12.24 12.68
CA ASN A 207 -9.17 -11.50 11.78
C ASN A 207 -9.25 -10.01 12.19
N LEU A 208 -9.46 -9.73 13.48
CA LEU A 208 -9.47 -8.37 14.06
C LEU A 208 -8.12 -7.68 13.80
N VAL A 209 -7.01 -8.31 14.17
CA VAL A 209 -5.65 -7.78 13.94
C VAL A 209 -5.40 -7.50 12.46
N ARG A 210 -5.86 -8.35 11.55
CA ARG A 210 -5.72 -8.14 10.10
C ARG A 210 -6.53 -6.93 9.62
N HIS A 211 -7.75 -6.74 10.12
CA HIS A 211 -8.54 -5.53 9.84
C HIS A 211 -7.84 -4.25 10.30
N THR A 212 -7.13 -4.24 11.45
CA THR A 212 -6.35 -3.06 11.87
C THR A 212 -5.27 -2.65 10.87
N ARG A 213 -4.75 -3.58 10.04
CA ARG A 213 -3.72 -3.31 9.03
C ARG A 213 -4.28 -2.71 7.74
N SER A 214 -5.58 -2.85 7.51
CA SER A 214 -6.30 -2.30 6.35
C SER A 214 -7.19 -1.10 6.68
N HIS A 215 -7.29 -0.71 7.96
CA HIS A 215 -8.18 0.34 8.41
C HIS A 215 -7.71 1.74 7.98
N PRO A 216 -8.55 2.60 7.37
CA PRO A 216 -8.12 3.88 6.80
C PRO A 216 -7.44 4.85 7.77
N GLU A 217 -7.90 4.86 9.03
CA GLU A 217 -7.37 5.70 10.12
C GLU A 217 -6.04 5.19 10.70
N VAL A 218 -5.60 3.99 10.33
CA VAL A 218 -4.39 3.36 10.89
C VAL A 218 -3.20 3.57 9.94
N LYS A 219 -2.12 4.17 10.47
CA LYS A 219 -0.80 4.28 9.83
C LYS A 219 -0.03 2.96 9.88
N MET A 220 -0.07 2.26 11.01
CA MET A 220 0.52 0.92 11.17
C MET A 220 -0.37 0.05 12.07
N GLY A 221 -0.96 -1.00 11.48
CA GLY A 221 -1.80 -1.96 12.20
C GLY A 221 -1.00 -2.99 13.00
N SER A 222 -1.70 -3.67 13.90
CA SER A 222 -1.10 -4.58 14.87
C SER A 222 -0.47 -5.81 14.21
N SER A 223 0.59 -6.33 14.83
CA SER A 223 1.24 -7.58 14.41
C SER A 223 0.55 -8.80 15.03
N VAL A 224 0.93 -10.02 14.62
CA VAL A 224 0.41 -11.27 15.24
C VAL A 224 0.60 -11.32 16.76
N ARG A 225 1.53 -10.54 17.35
CA ARG A 225 1.66 -10.36 18.81
C ARG A 225 0.37 -9.85 19.44
N GLY A 226 -0.35 -8.93 18.79
CA GLY A 226 -1.64 -8.45 19.28
C GLY A 226 -2.70 -9.55 19.41
N ALA A 227 -2.72 -10.50 18.47
CA ALA A 227 -3.64 -11.63 18.49
C ALA A 227 -3.24 -12.67 19.55
N ILE A 228 -1.94 -12.91 19.76
CA ILE A 228 -1.42 -13.73 20.85
C ILE A 228 -1.87 -13.16 22.20
N ASP A 229 -1.62 -11.87 22.43
CA ASP A 229 -1.91 -11.22 23.70
C ASP A 229 -3.43 -11.12 23.95
N MET A 230 -4.24 -10.91 22.91
CA MET A 230 -5.70 -10.92 22.98
C MET A 230 -6.24 -12.29 23.42
N VAL A 231 -5.76 -13.40 22.81
CA VAL A 231 -6.22 -14.76 23.19
C VAL A 231 -5.77 -15.13 24.60
N LEU A 232 -4.57 -14.70 25.03
CA LEU A 232 -4.10 -14.89 26.39
C LEU A 232 -4.98 -14.14 27.42
N ILE A 233 -5.27 -12.85 27.17
CA ILE A 233 -6.08 -12.04 28.10
C ILE A 233 -7.53 -12.53 28.13
N ALA A 234 -8.16 -12.74 26.96
CA ALA A 234 -9.52 -13.26 26.89
C ALA A 234 -9.63 -14.65 27.56
N GLY A 235 -8.62 -15.50 27.38
CA GLY A 235 -8.58 -16.82 28.00
C GLY A 235 -8.41 -16.81 29.52
N GLU A 236 -7.98 -15.71 30.15
CA GLU A 236 -8.02 -15.51 31.61
C GLU A 236 -9.34 -14.86 32.05
N LEU A 237 -9.82 -13.83 31.34
CA LEU A 237 -11.09 -13.15 31.67
C LEU A 237 -12.28 -14.12 31.63
N LEU A 238 -12.40 -14.93 30.58
CA LEU A 238 -13.45 -15.95 30.49
C LEU A 238 -13.42 -16.96 31.65
N ARG A 239 -12.22 -17.29 32.18
CA ARG A 239 -12.09 -18.14 33.39
C ARG A 239 -12.53 -17.43 34.67
N ILE A 240 -12.29 -16.12 34.78
CA ILE A 240 -12.78 -15.29 35.89
C ILE A 240 -14.32 -15.21 35.86
N ASP A 241 -14.91 -15.12 34.66
CA ASP A 241 -16.36 -15.15 34.44
C ASP A 241 -16.99 -16.56 34.60
N GLY A 242 -16.18 -17.59 34.88
CA GLY A 242 -16.62 -18.96 35.10
C GLY A 242 -16.85 -19.79 33.84
N ILE A 243 -16.46 -19.29 32.66
CA ILE A 243 -16.57 -19.97 31.37
C ILE A 243 -15.30 -20.80 31.12
N ASN A 244 -15.41 -22.13 31.17
CA ASN A 244 -14.28 -23.06 31.14
C ASN A 244 -14.11 -23.78 29.79
N SER A 245 -15.08 -23.67 28.88
CA SER A 245 -15.00 -24.27 27.55
C SER A 245 -15.60 -23.40 26.44
N GLN A 246 -15.18 -23.65 25.19
CA GLN A 246 -15.81 -23.06 24.00
C GLN A 246 -17.30 -23.40 23.91
N ALA A 247 -17.74 -24.56 24.41
CA ALA A 247 -19.15 -24.94 24.40
C ALA A 247 -19.97 -24.07 25.35
N GLU A 248 -19.48 -23.82 26.57
CA GLU A 248 -20.11 -22.87 27.52
C GLU A 248 -20.19 -21.46 26.93
N MET A 249 -19.11 -20.98 26.30
CA MET A 249 -19.07 -19.66 25.65
C MET A 249 -20.12 -19.50 24.54
N ILE A 250 -20.43 -20.57 23.79
CA ILE A 250 -21.41 -20.55 22.69
C ILE A 250 -22.86 -20.81 23.17
N THR A 251 -23.05 -21.41 24.35
CA THR A 251 -24.39 -21.86 24.82
C THR A 251 -24.92 -21.10 26.04
N GLY A 252 -24.08 -20.35 26.74
CA GLY A 252 -24.50 -19.41 27.79
C GLY A 252 -25.05 -18.10 27.22
N TYR A 253 -25.75 -17.32 28.05
CA TYR A 253 -26.27 -16.00 27.68
C TYR A 253 -25.11 -14.99 27.49
N ASP A 254 -24.65 -14.83 26.25
CA ASP A 254 -23.42 -14.10 25.90
C ASP A 254 -23.59 -12.57 25.79
N LEU A 255 -23.64 -11.89 26.94
CA LEU A 255 -23.12 -10.51 27.03
C LEU A 255 -21.76 -10.47 27.73
N GLY A 256 -21.59 -11.20 28.84
CA GLY A 256 -20.36 -11.14 29.64
C GLY A 256 -19.12 -11.65 28.90
N ALA A 257 -19.23 -12.77 28.15
CA ALA A 257 -18.12 -13.28 27.35
C ALA A 257 -17.76 -12.30 26.23
N LYS A 258 -18.75 -11.78 25.50
CA LYS A 258 -18.59 -10.71 24.49
C LYS A 258 -17.87 -9.48 25.05
N GLU A 259 -18.25 -9.00 26.23
CA GLU A 259 -17.60 -7.86 26.89
C GLU A 259 -16.16 -8.19 27.29
N SER A 260 -15.92 -9.34 27.93
CA SER A 260 -14.56 -9.79 28.31
C SER A 260 -13.63 -10.02 27.11
N ILE A 261 -14.12 -10.52 25.97
CA ILE A 261 -13.30 -10.69 24.76
C ILE A 261 -13.05 -9.33 24.07
N LEU A 262 -13.99 -8.38 24.15
CA LEU A 262 -13.80 -7.00 23.67
C LEU A 262 -12.78 -6.24 24.53
N ASP A 263 -12.85 -6.34 25.85
CA ASP A 263 -11.87 -5.72 26.74
C ASP A 263 -10.47 -6.34 26.55
N ALA A 264 -10.39 -7.65 26.35
CA ALA A 264 -9.14 -8.31 25.93
C ALA A 264 -8.61 -7.76 24.59
N ALA A 265 -9.48 -7.51 23.60
CA ALA A 265 -9.08 -6.91 22.33
C ALA A 265 -8.55 -5.48 22.51
N LEU A 266 -9.23 -4.66 23.31
CA LEU A 266 -8.83 -3.28 23.61
C LEU A 266 -7.47 -3.24 24.32
N MET A 267 -7.33 -3.98 25.42
CA MET A 267 -6.09 -4.10 26.18
C MET A 267 -4.92 -4.63 25.33
N ALA A 268 -5.18 -5.60 24.45
CA ALA A 268 -4.15 -6.21 23.62
C ALA A 268 -3.74 -5.36 22.42
N LEU A 269 -4.55 -4.40 21.95
CA LEU A 269 -4.37 -3.78 20.64
C LEU A 269 -4.21 -2.26 20.62
N SER A 270 -4.75 -1.50 21.58
CA SER A 270 -4.74 -0.03 21.49
C SER A 270 -3.32 0.54 21.43
N SER A 271 -2.41 0.03 22.27
CA SER A 271 -0.98 0.34 22.26
C SER A 271 -0.18 -0.21 21.07
N LYS A 272 -0.82 -0.97 20.16
CA LYS A 272 -0.16 -1.68 19.04
C LYS A 272 -0.69 -1.26 17.67
N ILE A 273 -1.67 -0.36 17.61
CA ILE A 273 -2.09 0.32 16.39
C ILE A 273 -1.66 1.78 16.45
N TRP A 274 -1.08 2.27 15.36
CA TRP A 274 -0.62 3.64 15.24
C TRP A 274 -1.55 4.36 14.30
N LEU A 275 -2.29 5.34 14.79
CA LEU A 275 -3.21 6.12 13.96
C LEU A 275 -2.47 7.14 13.09
N ILE A 276 -3.21 7.69 12.12
CA ILE A 276 -2.72 8.73 11.24
C ILE A 276 -2.74 10.08 11.96
N GLU A 277 -1.81 10.97 11.64
CA GLU A 277 -1.66 12.31 12.25
C GLU A 277 -2.90 13.21 12.06
N THR A 278 -3.82 12.83 11.18
CA THR A 278 -5.08 13.54 10.88
C THR A 278 -6.32 12.79 11.37
N SER A 279 -6.17 11.79 12.24
CA SER A 279 -7.33 11.04 12.75
C SER A 279 -7.99 11.80 13.90
N GLU A 280 -9.31 11.88 13.87
CA GLU A 280 -10.12 12.40 15.00
C GLU A 280 -10.54 11.29 15.97
N LYS A 281 -10.24 10.01 15.66
CA LYS A 281 -10.57 8.84 16.48
C LYS A 281 -9.43 8.46 17.41
N THR A 282 -9.79 7.80 18.52
CA THR A 282 -8.87 7.07 19.40
C THR A 282 -8.58 5.65 18.87
N PRO A 283 -7.48 5.00 19.29
CA PRO A 283 -7.24 3.58 19.00
C PRO A 283 -8.40 2.68 19.45
N GLU A 284 -8.97 2.95 20.61
CA GLU A 284 -10.08 2.22 21.22
C GLU A 284 -11.37 2.29 20.36
N GLU A 285 -11.70 3.46 19.81
CA GLU A 285 -12.85 3.63 18.91
C GLU A 285 -12.64 2.86 17.59
N VAL A 286 -11.43 2.88 17.02
CA VAL A 286 -11.08 2.10 15.83
C VAL A 286 -11.17 0.59 16.10
N ILE A 287 -10.77 0.13 17.29
CA ILE A 287 -10.90 -1.28 17.68
C ILE A 287 -12.37 -1.69 17.84
N ARG A 288 -13.21 -0.83 18.43
CA ARG A 288 -14.68 -1.08 18.54
C ARG A 288 -15.37 -1.11 17.18
N GLU A 289 -15.06 -0.17 16.29
CA GLU A 289 -15.58 -0.13 14.91
C GLU A 289 -15.22 -1.40 14.11
N ILE A 290 -13.98 -1.89 14.23
CA ILE A 290 -13.56 -3.15 13.63
C ILE A 290 -14.30 -4.34 14.28
N TRP A 291 -14.36 -4.38 15.60
CA TRP A 291 -15.02 -5.44 16.38
C TRP A 291 -16.49 -5.63 15.99
N ASP A 292 -17.25 -4.54 15.99
CA ASP A 292 -18.69 -4.57 15.65
C ASP A 292 -18.93 -5.03 14.20
N SER A 293 -17.97 -4.80 13.30
CA SER A 293 -18.05 -5.27 11.91
C SER A 293 -17.76 -6.77 11.71
N ILE A 294 -17.14 -7.45 12.69
CA ILE A 294 -16.70 -8.86 12.55
C ILE A 294 -17.28 -9.83 13.58
N TYR A 295 -17.65 -9.39 14.78
CA TYR A 295 -18.05 -10.29 15.88
C TYR A 295 -19.33 -11.08 15.54
N SER A 296 -20.31 -10.40 14.93
CA SER A 296 -21.58 -10.97 14.47
C SER A 296 -21.43 -12.03 13.37
N VAL A 297 -20.28 -12.08 12.69
CA VAL A 297 -19.94 -13.12 11.69
C VAL A 297 -19.25 -14.32 12.36
N TYR A 298 -18.65 -14.13 13.53
CA TYR A 298 -17.82 -15.13 14.20
C TYR A 298 -18.58 -16.00 15.21
N LEU A 299 -19.57 -15.41 15.90
CA LEU A 299 -20.48 -16.12 16.78
C LEU A 299 -21.91 -15.97 16.23
N PRO A 300 -22.58 -17.06 15.83
CA PRO A 300 -23.95 -16.98 15.33
C PRO A 300 -24.89 -16.63 16.49
N THR A 301 -25.39 -15.40 16.51
CA THR A 301 -26.43 -15.01 17.47
C THR A 301 -27.67 -15.89 17.27
N THR A 302 -28.26 -16.34 18.38
CA THR A 302 -29.66 -16.79 18.34
C THR A 302 -30.53 -15.65 17.83
N PRO A 303 -31.50 -15.86 16.93
CA PRO A 303 -32.32 -14.78 16.40
C PRO A 303 -32.96 -13.97 17.52
N ASP A 304 -32.82 -12.65 17.45
CA ASP A 304 -33.39 -11.74 18.44
C ASP A 304 -34.92 -11.95 18.55
N GLY A 305 -35.41 -12.08 19.78
CA GLY A 305 -36.84 -12.24 20.03
C GLY A 305 -37.58 -10.96 19.67
N GLU A 306 -38.53 -11.03 18.73
CA GLU A 306 -39.34 -9.89 18.32
C GLU A 306 -40.07 -9.25 19.52
N ASP A 307 -40.19 -7.91 19.51
CA ASP A 307 -40.92 -7.10 20.51
C ASP A 307 -42.45 -7.35 20.47
N GLY A 308 -42.84 -8.54 20.93
CA GLY A 308 -44.21 -9.05 20.96
C GLY A 308 -45.08 -8.40 22.05
N SER A 309 -45.44 -7.13 21.87
CA SER A 309 -46.26 -6.34 22.81
C SER A 309 -47.74 -6.78 22.84
N ALA A 310 -48.01 -7.98 23.39
CA ALA A 310 -49.34 -8.59 23.47
C ALA A 310 -49.79 -8.88 24.91
N LYS A 311 -50.64 -7.98 25.43
CA LYS A 311 -51.60 -8.06 26.55
C LYS A 311 -51.68 -9.39 27.36
N ALA A 312 -51.66 -9.24 28.68
CA ALA A 312 -52.12 -10.27 29.60
C ALA A 312 -53.63 -10.55 29.47
N SER A 313 -53.99 -11.83 29.54
CA SER A 313 -55.31 -12.33 29.93
C SER A 313 -55.11 -13.67 30.63
N GLU A 314 -55.64 -13.81 31.84
CA GLU A 314 -55.58 -15.05 32.61
C GLU A 314 -56.53 -16.09 31.99
N GLU A 315 -56.09 -17.35 31.83
CA GLU A 315 -56.90 -18.53 32.18
C GLU A 315 -56.07 -19.83 32.15
N ASN A 316 -56.20 -20.61 33.22
CA ASN A 316 -55.86 -22.02 33.37
C ASN A 316 -57.21 -22.70 33.72
N PRO A 317 -57.51 -23.97 33.36
CA PRO A 317 -56.63 -25.09 33.77
C PRO A 317 -56.66 -26.42 32.95
N SER A 318 -55.72 -27.31 33.28
CA SER A 318 -55.86 -28.79 33.39
C SER A 318 -56.04 -29.70 32.14
N GLY A 319 -55.56 -30.95 32.27
CA GLY A 319 -55.61 -32.05 31.27
C GLY A 319 -54.21 -32.45 30.78
N GLU A 320 -53.44 -33.30 31.49
CA GLU A 320 -53.53 -34.78 31.61
C GLU A 320 -53.31 -35.58 30.31
N GLY A 321 -52.36 -36.52 30.37
CA GLY A 321 -52.06 -37.53 29.34
C GLY A 321 -51.10 -37.04 28.23
N GLY A 322 -50.11 -37.80 27.75
CA GLY A 322 -49.63 -39.13 28.15
C GLY A 322 -49.43 -40.07 26.96
N GLY A 323 -48.21 -40.58 26.75
CA GLY A 323 -47.94 -41.65 25.78
C GLY A 323 -46.76 -41.40 24.82
N ASN A 324 -45.79 -42.31 24.89
CA ASN A 324 -44.69 -42.57 23.96
C ASN A 324 -44.55 -44.12 23.91
N PRO A 325 -43.85 -44.80 22.98
CA PRO A 325 -43.37 -44.48 21.62
C PRO A 325 -43.85 -45.52 20.54
N GLY A 326 -43.42 -45.37 19.29
CA GLY A 326 -43.38 -46.45 18.27
C GLY A 326 -43.15 -45.90 16.85
N GLN A 327 -42.04 -46.13 16.13
CA GLN A 327 -41.38 -47.36 15.59
C GLN A 327 -41.85 -47.83 14.19
N ALA A 328 -40.86 -47.87 13.27
CA ALA A 328 -40.66 -48.82 12.15
C ALA A 328 -41.42 -48.69 10.80
N GLY A 329 -40.76 -49.17 9.72
CA GLY A 329 -41.26 -49.33 8.33
C GLY A 329 -41.20 -48.05 7.48
N GLN A 330 -40.33 -47.83 6.49
CA GLN A 330 -39.54 -48.64 5.53
C GLN A 330 -40.30 -49.15 4.28
N LYS A 331 -39.78 -48.76 3.10
CA LYS A 331 -40.18 -49.09 1.69
C LYS A 331 -41.45 -48.38 1.17
N GLY A 332 -41.51 -47.92 -0.09
CA GLY A 332 -40.45 -47.78 -1.11
C GLY A 332 -40.99 -47.76 -2.55
N GLN A 333 -40.19 -47.27 -3.51
CA GLN A 333 -40.35 -47.33 -4.98
C GLN A 333 -41.58 -46.61 -5.60
N GLY A 334 -41.53 -45.89 -6.73
CA GLY A 334 -40.39 -45.43 -7.56
C GLY A 334 -40.59 -45.64 -9.07
N GLU A 335 -40.29 -44.63 -9.90
CA GLU A 335 -40.13 -44.63 -11.38
C GLU A 335 -39.27 -43.37 -11.73
N LYS A 336 -38.25 -43.36 -12.62
CA LYS A 336 -38.14 -43.71 -14.08
C LYS A 336 -38.82 -42.68 -14.99
N ASP A 337 -38.40 -42.40 -16.23
CA ASP A 337 -37.19 -42.64 -17.06
C ASP A 337 -37.31 -41.63 -18.24
N SER A 338 -36.31 -41.11 -18.98
CA SER A 338 -34.83 -41.14 -19.02
C SER A 338 -34.41 -39.85 -19.82
N CYS A 339 -33.24 -39.58 -20.42
CA CYS A 339 -31.97 -40.26 -20.74
C CYS A 339 -30.86 -39.18 -20.96
N ALA A 340 -29.87 -39.40 -21.84
CA ALA A 340 -28.86 -38.41 -22.26
C ALA A 340 -28.51 -38.52 -23.77
N ALA A 341 -27.93 -37.45 -24.36
CA ALA A 341 -27.27 -37.47 -25.69
C ALA A 341 -26.25 -36.31 -25.83
N GLN A 342 -25.23 -36.52 -26.64
CA GLN A 342 -24.28 -35.52 -27.17
C GLN A 342 -24.37 -35.54 -28.70
N GLU A 343 -24.00 -34.46 -29.40
CA GLU A 343 -23.29 -34.52 -30.70
C GLU A 343 -22.76 -33.13 -31.13
N ASP A 344 -21.75 -33.13 -32.00
CA ASP A 344 -21.07 -31.95 -32.57
C ASP A 344 -21.60 -31.60 -33.98
N CYS A 345 -21.35 -30.37 -34.47
CA CYS A 345 -20.63 -30.10 -35.75
C CYS A 345 -20.75 -28.65 -36.30
N GLN A 346 -19.63 -28.19 -36.88
CA GLN A 346 -19.48 -27.34 -38.10
C GLN A 346 -20.15 -25.94 -38.16
N GLU A 347 -19.39 -24.84 -38.30
CA GLU A 347 -18.71 -24.32 -39.52
C GLU A 347 -19.66 -23.77 -40.62
N LEU A 348 -19.51 -22.48 -40.95
CA LEU A 348 -19.79 -21.92 -42.29
C LEU A 348 -19.21 -20.49 -42.45
N ASN A 349 -18.68 -20.22 -43.64
CA ASN A 349 -18.23 -18.93 -44.22
C ASN A 349 -18.57 -19.03 -45.75
N PRO A 350 -18.68 -17.96 -46.59
CA PRO A 350 -17.52 -17.13 -46.96
C PRO A 350 -17.81 -15.70 -47.54
N ASP A 351 -16.75 -15.01 -48.03
CA ASP A 351 -16.68 -13.97 -49.10
C ASP A 351 -17.52 -12.66 -48.99
N ALA A 352 -17.21 -11.48 -49.59
CA ALA A 352 -16.16 -10.93 -50.49
C ALA A 352 -16.19 -9.36 -50.37
N SER A 353 -15.38 -8.46 -50.98
CA SER A 353 -14.15 -8.47 -51.82
C SER A 353 -13.62 -7.02 -52.00
N ASP A 354 -12.35 -6.84 -52.40
CA ASP A 354 -11.70 -5.74 -53.17
C ASP A 354 -12.12 -4.24 -53.09
N ALA A 355 -11.14 -3.33 -52.98
CA ALA A 355 -10.73 -2.43 -54.10
C ALA A 355 -9.64 -1.35 -53.77
N SER A 356 -8.54 -1.39 -54.54
CA SER A 356 -7.64 -0.30 -55.03
C SER A 356 -7.50 1.10 -54.36
N ALA A 357 -6.24 1.57 -54.28
CA ALA A 357 -5.83 2.94 -53.94
C ALA A 357 -5.76 3.93 -55.15
N SER A 358 -5.60 5.24 -54.87
CA SER A 358 -4.97 6.22 -55.78
C SER A 358 -4.51 7.51 -55.04
N ASP A 359 -3.49 8.18 -55.59
CA ASP A 359 -2.88 9.42 -55.05
C ASP A 359 -3.70 10.70 -55.31
N ASN A 360 -3.39 11.79 -54.59
CA ASN A 360 -2.78 12.98 -55.22
C ASN A 360 -2.20 14.03 -54.24
N LEU A 361 -1.45 14.99 -54.81
CA LEU A 361 -0.49 15.89 -54.15
C LEU A 361 -0.89 17.39 -54.11
N VAL A 362 -0.12 18.15 -53.30
CA VAL A 362 0.08 19.62 -53.29
C VAL A 362 -1.04 20.52 -52.72
N GLY A 363 -0.64 21.43 -51.82
CA GLY A 363 -1.41 22.62 -51.41
C GLY A 363 -0.74 23.42 -50.29
N VAL A 364 0.07 24.43 -50.62
CA VAL A 364 0.73 25.33 -49.65
C VAL A 364 0.16 26.74 -49.78
N ALA A 365 -0.33 27.32 -48.68
CA ALA A 365 -0.58 28.76 -48.53
C ALA A 365 -0.68 29.16 -47.05
N ASP A 366 -0.12 30.31 -46.68
CA ASP A 366 -0.36 30.98 -45.40
C ASP A 366 -1.73 31.69 -45.39
N ASN A 367 -2.31 31.94 -44.21
CA ASN A 367 -2.38 33.32 -43.67
C ASN A 367 -3.15 33.51 -42.34
N THR A 368 -2.62 34.45 -41.55
CA THR A 368 -3.27 35.40 -40.60
C THR A 368 -4.24 34.94 -39.49
N ASP A 369 -4.01 35.54 -38.31
CA ASP A 369 -4.91 35.60 -37.17
C ASP A 369 -6.32 36.15 -37.47
N LYS A 370 -7.33 35.54 -36.83
CA LYS A 370 -8.47 36.21 -36.20
C LYS A 370 -9.20 35.24 -35.24
N PRO A 371 -9.66 35.69 -34.06
CA PRO A 371 -10.51 34.87 -33.21
C PRO A 371 -11.89 34.69 -33.84
N PHE A 372 -12.41 33.47 -33.84
CA PHE A 372 -13.79 33.16 -34.22
C PHE A 372 -14.67 33.14 -32.96
N ASP A 373 -15.54 34.14 -32.82
CA ASP A 373 -16.67 34.06 -31.88
C ASP A 373 -17.78 33.20 -32.50
N LEU A 374 -18.43 32.38 -31.66
CA LEU A 374 -19.66 31.65 -31.99
C LEU A 374 -20.69 31.93 -30.89
N PRO A 375 -21.97 32.16 -31.24
CA PRO A 375 -22.94 32.73 -30.30
C PRO A 375 -23.44 31.71 -29.28
N LEU A 376 -23.63 32.17 -28.05
CA LEU A 376 -24.49 31.49 -27.08
C LEU A 376 -25.95 31.59 -27.56
N GLN A 377 -26.68 30.47 -27.58
CA GLN A 377 -28.13 30.45 -27.68
C GLN A 377 -28.76 29.99 -26.35
N PRO A 378 -30.02 30.36 -26.07
CA PRO A 378 -30.64 30.11 -24.76
C PRO A 378 -30.90 28.64 -24.48
N GLN A 379 -31.02 28.30 -23.20
CA GLN A 379 -31.72 27.08 -22.78
C GLN A 379 -33.23 27.32 -22.89
N ASP A 380 -34.01 26.32 -23.31
CA ASP A 380 -35.33 26.10 -22.73
C ASP A 380 -35.94 24.71 -23.00
N ASN A 381 -36.76 24.28 -22.05
CA ASN A 381 -37.64 23.08 -21.99
C ASN A 381 -37.08 21.65 -22.22
N PRO A 382 -37.46 20.67 -21.35
CA PRO A 382 -37.17 19.26 -21.56
C PRO A 382 -38.22 18.58 -22.44
N THR A 383 -37.79 17.86 -23.49
CA THR A 383 -38.61 16.83 -24.12
C THR A 383 -38.75 15.62 -23.17
N PRO A 384 -39.93 14.96 -23.09
CA PRO A 384 -40.05 13.71 -22.36
C PRO A 384 -39.16 12.63 -23.01
N PRO A 385 -38.56 11.71 -22.23
CA PRO A 385 -37.69 10.68 -22.78
C PRO A 385 -38.45 9.75 -23.74
N ASN A 386 -37.87 9.51 -24.91
CA ASN A 386 -38.44 8.63 -25.93
C ASN A 386 -38.50 7.17 -25.38
N PRO A 387 -39.70 6.56 -25.22
CA PRO A 387 -39.85 5.27 -24.55
C PRO A 387 -39.26 4.07 -25.32
N TYR A 388 -38.79 4.25 -26.56
CA TYR A 388 -38.21 3.18 -27.40
C TYR A 388 -36.70 3.32 -27.65
N LEU A 389 -35.97 4.07 -26.82
CA LEU A 389 -34.50 4.16 -26.85
C LEU A 389 -33.86 3.66 -25.54
N TYR A 390 -34.29 2.48 -25.09
CA TYR A 390 -33.69 1.78 -23.95
C TYR A 390 -32.36 1.11 -24.35
N TYR A 391 -31.30 1.90 -24.47
CA TYR A 391 -29.95 1.35 -24.45
C TYR A 391 -29.67 0.75 -23.06
N PRO A 392 -29.24 -0.52 -22.95
CA PRO A 392 -28.84 -1.10 -21.68
C PRO A 392 -27.75 -0.26 -21.02
N ASN A 393 -27.79 -0.16 -19.69
CA ASN A 393 -26.77 0.52 -18.90
C ASN A 393 -25.36 0.07 -19.35
N PRO A 394 -24.46 0.97 -19.79
CA PRO A 394 -23.12 0.57 -20.23
C PRO A 394 -22.23 0.10 -19.08
N TYR A 395 -22.65 0.36 -17.84
CA TYR A 395 -22.06 -0.12 -16.60
C TYR A 395 -22.82 -1.36 -16.11
N GLY A 396 -22.17 -2.19 -15.29
CA GLY A 396 -22.84 -3.28 -14.56
C GLY A 396 -23.81 -2.76 -13.49
N ASP A 397 -24.22 -3.65 -12.59
CA ASP A 397 -25.18 -3.34 -11.52
C ASP A 397 -24.79 -2.07 -10.74
N SER A 398 -25.80 -1.35 -10.23
CA SER A 398 -25.64 -0.07 -9.53
C SER A 398 -24.56 -0.12 -8.45
N ASP A 399 -24.46 -1.27 -7.80
CA ASP A 399 -23.61 -1.51 -6.65
C ASP A 399 -22.14 -1.61 -7.08
N THR A 400 -21.86 -2.15 -8.27
CA THR A 400 -20.51 -2.14 -8.85
C THR A 400 -20.03 -0.71 -9.16
N ILE A 401 -20.93 0.19 -9.54
CA ILE A 401 -20.61 1.62 -9.73
C ILE A 401 -20.36 2.29 -8.38
N GLN A 402 -21.19 1.99 -7.36
CA GLN A 402 -20.97 2.51 -6.01
C GLN A 402 -19.68 1.98 -5.39
N GLU A 403 -19.33 0.72 -5.60
CA GLU A 403 -18.04 0.15 -5.21
C GLU A 403 -16.89 0.78 -5.98
N ALA A 404 -16.99 0.98 -7.30
CA ALA A 404 -15.97 1.68 -8.07
C ALA A 404 -15.78 3.13 -7.59
N LYS A 405 -16.86 3.85 -7.27
CA LYS A 405 -16.82 5.19 -6.66
C LYS A 405 -16.21 5.15 -5.24
N LYS A 406 -16.59 4.19 -4.38
CA LYS A 406 -16.00 3.97 -3.05
C LYS A 406 -14.50 3.65 -3.14
N MET A 407 -14.10 2.72 -4.01
CA MET A 407 -12.70 2.33 -4.23
C MET A 407 -11.87 3.49 -4.77
N ALA A 408 -12.36 4.21 -5.78
CA ALA A 408 -11.68 5.39 -6.31
C ALA A 408 -11.55 6.49 -5.24
N LEU A 409 -12.60 6.79 -4.49
CA LEU A 409 -12.57 7.76 -3.40
C LEU A 409 -11.60 7.34 -2.28
N ASN A 410 -11.63 6.07 -1.85
CA ASN A 410 -10.76 5.53 -0.82
C ASN A 410 -9.28 5.51 -1.26
N TRP A 411 -9.00 5.14 -2.52
CA TRP A 411 -7.67 5.28 -3.12
C TRP A 411 -7.22 6.75 -3.13
N VAL A 412 -8.09 7.69 -3.51
CA VAL A 412 -7.75 9.12 -3.61
C VAL A 412 -7.43 9.73 -2.25
N LEU A 413 -8.16 9.36 -1.20
CA LEU A 413 -7.87 9.75 0.18
C LEU A 413 -6.54 9.13 0.69
N ASN A 414 -6.15 7.95 0.19
CA ASN A 414 -4.90 7.26 0.58
C ASN A 414 -3.68 7.55 -0.32
N ILE A 415 -3.86 8.10 -1.52
CA ILE A 415 -2.77 8.43 -2.47
C ILE A 415 -1.67 9.36 -1.88
N PRO A 416 -1.94 10.29 -0.94
CA PRO A 416 -0.88 11.03 -0.24
C PRO A 416 0.14 10.16 0.51
N ARG A 417 -0.22 8.91 0.85
CA ARG A 417 0.66 7.95 1.55
C ARG A 417 1.51 7.13 0.57
N ILE A 418 0.91 6.65 -0.53
CA ILE A 418 1.53 5.64 -1.41
C ILE A 418 2.59 6.24 -2.33
N TYR A 419 2.39 7.47 -2.81
CA TYR A 419 3.35 8.16 -3.68
C TYR A 419 3.67 9.58 -3.18
N LYS A 420 4.55 9.67 -2.17
CA LYS A 420 5.54 10.77 -2.15
C LYS A 420 6.47 10.60 -3.36
N VAL A 421 5.97 10.92 -4.56
CA VAL A 421 6.86 11.24 -5.70
C VAL A 421 7.81 12.30 -5.16
N SER A 422 9.11 12.01 -5.19
CA SER A 422 10.09 12.96 -4.69
C SER A 422 9.86 14.30 -5.37
N LYS A 423 9.70 15.37 -4.58
CA LYS A 423 9.80 16.74 -5.05
C LYS A 423 11.25 17.01 -5.44
N THR A 424 11.67 16.39 -6.54
CA THR A 424 12.92 16.66 -7.26
C THR A 424 12.74 18.01 -7.93
N SER A 425 12.74 19.05 -7.10
CA SER A 425 12.36 20.41 -7.47
C SER A 425 13.45 21.03 -8.34
N TYR A 426 13.32 20.80 -9.65
CA TYR A 426 13.89 21.64 -10.69
C TYR A 426 13.20 23.01 -10.62
N GLY A 427 13.86 23.96 -9.97
CA GLY A 427 13.44 25.35 -9.86
C GLY A 427 14.54 26.14 -9.16
N ASP A 428 14.73 27.39 -9.58
CA ASP A 428 15.80 28.24 -9.06
C ASP A 428 15.51 28.65 -7.60
N PHE A 429 16.56 28.65 -6.77
CA PHE A 429 16.49 29.17 -5.42
C PHE A 429 16.28 30.69 -5.42
N LYS A 430 15.54 31.21 -4.44
CA LYS A 430 15.54 32.64 -4.11
C LYS A 430 15.67 32.87 -2.61
N PRO A 431 16.40 33.92 -2.19
CA PRO A 431 16.47 34.34 -0.80
C PRO A 431 15.13 34.95 -0.37
N ASN A 432 14.49 34.34 0.62
CA ASN A 432 13.30 34.84 1.31
C ASN A 432 13.64 35.09 2.79
N ARG A 433 12.69 35.67 3.54
CA ARG A 433 12.75 35.70 5.01
C ARG A 433 12.35 34.34 5.56
N PHE A 434 12.90 33.97 6.72
CA PHE A 434 12.57 32.74 7.42
C PHE A 434 11.07 32.60 7.74
N ASP A 435 10.48 31.49 7.34
CA ASP A 435 9.25 30.92 7.90
C ASP A 435 9.60 29.57 8.56
N PHE A 436 8.79 29.11 9.50
CA PHE A 436 9.00 27.83 10.20
C PHE A 436 8.84 26.59 9.29
N ASN A 437 8.53 26.79 8.00
CA ASN A 437 8.41 25.75 6.97
C ASN A 437 9.49 25.82 5.86
N SER A 438 10.49 26.72 5.97
CA SER A 438 11.46 26.98 4.89
C SER A 438 12.58 25.91 4.79
N ASP A 439 13.03 25.62 3.57
CA ASP A 439 13.91 24.47 3.24
C ASP A 439 15.32 24.52 3.86
N GLU A 440 16.09 25.60 3.63
CA GLU A 440 17.52 25.72 3.95
C GLU A 440 17.88 27.16 4.39
N LEU A 441 18.75 27.33 5.38
CA LEU A 441 19.28 28.64 5.81
C LEU A 441 20.46 29.11 4.94
N GLU A 442 20.42 30.37 4.49
CA GLU A 442 21.54 31.02 3.79
C GLU A 442 22.45 31.71 4.81
N LEU A 443 23.43 30.96 5.32
CA LEU A 443 24.33 31.38 6.40
C LEU A 443 25.01 32.71 6.12
N ASP A 444 25.64 32.89 4.95
CA ASP A 444 26.40 34.11 4.60
C ASP A 444 25.54 35.37 4.74
N ARG A 445 24.34 35.37 4.13
CA ARG A 445 23.42 36.52 4.18
C ARG A 445 22.74 36.73 5.54
N THR A 446 22.60 35.65 6.31
CA THR A 446 22.09 35.70 7.68
C THR A 446 23.13 36.33 8.60
N LEU A 447 24.41 35.96 8.45
CA LEU A 447 25.54 36.55 9.16
C LEU A 447 25.71 38.04 8.80
N ASP A 448 25.68 38.41 7.52
CA ASP A 448 25.72 39.81 7.05
C ASP A 448 24.61 40.69 7.68
N ARG A 449 23.45 40.11 8.01
CA ARG A 449 22.33 40.82 8.66
C ARG A 449 22.43 40.92 10.18
N ILE A 450 22.98 39.89 10.81
CA ILE A 450 23.13 39.78 12.27
C ILE A 450 24.37 40.56 12.74
N LEU A 451 25.39 40.70 11.89
CA LEU A 451 26.60 41.49 12.15
C LEU A 451 26.26 42.94 12.53
N GLY A 452 26.51 43.29 13.80
CA GLY A 452 26.28 44.62 14.36
C GLY A 452 24.94 44.82 15.07
N LYS A 453 23.99 43.87 14.98
CA LYS A 453 22.79 43.87 15.82
C LYS A 453 23.11 43.46 17.26
N ARG A 454 22.34 44.00 18.22
CA ARG A 454 22.40 43.60 19.65
C ARG A 454 21.37 42.54 20.03
N GLU A 455 20.26 42.50 19.30
CA GLU A 455 19.18 41.52 19.45
C GLU A 455 18.88 40.97 18.06
N ILE A 456 18.59 39.67 17.96
CA ILE A 456 18.38 38.95 16.72
C ILE A 456 16.91 38.55 16.64
N GLU A 457 16.24 38.92 15.56
CA GLU A 457 14.85 38.56 15.31
C GLU A 457 14.76 37.41 14.30
N TYR A 458 13.69 36.61 14.33
CA TYR A 458 13.45 35.57 13.31
C TYR A 458 13.48 36.14 11.88
N ASP A 459 13.05 37.39 11.72
CA ASP A 459 13.00 38.12 10.46
C ASP A 459 14.40 38.45 9.87
N ASP A 460 15.48 38.29 10.64
CA ASP A 460 16.88 38.46 10.19
C ASP A 460 17.42 37.25 9.41
N PHE A 461 16.94 36.05 9.73
CA PHE A 461 17.36 34.81 9.07
C PHE A 461 16.89 34.80 7.61
N ILE A 462 17.85 34.59 6.70
CA ILE A 462 17.60 34.45 5.26
C ILE A 462 17.56 32.96 4.91
N VAL A 463 16.53 32.57 4.15
CA VAL A 463 16.31 31.18 3.73
C VAL A 463 16.31 31.07 2.20
N ARG A 464 16.81 29.94 1.70
CA ARG A 464 16.83 29.58 0.27
C ARG A 464 15.63 28.68 -0.04
N GLU A 465 14.57 29.27 -0.59
CA GLU A 465 13.38 28.51 -0.98
C GLU A 465 13.39 28.15 -2.47
N ARG A 466 13.06 26.90 -2.80
CA ARG A 466 12.90 26.45 -4.20
C ARG A 466 11.52 26.78 -4.75
N LYS A 467 11.40 27.96 -5.36
CA LYS A 467 10.11 28.46 -5.86
C LYS A 467 9.62 27.68 -7.09
N GLN A 468 8.76 26.68 -6.87
CA GLN A 468 8.15 25.91 -7.95
C GLN A 468 7.39 26.82 -8.94
N GLU A 469 7.79 26.79 -10.22
CA GLU A 469 7.07 27.50 -11.27
C GLU A 469 5.70 26.87 -11.51
N LYS A 470 4.63 27.62 -11.27
CA LYS A 470 3.26 27.16 -11.51
C LYS A 470 3.03 26.78 -12.97
N ARG A 471 2.39 25.64 -13.18
CA ARG A 471 2.08 25.01 -14.46
C ARG A 471 0.59 25.12 -14.77
N ALA A 472 0.24 24.81 -16.02
CA ALA A 472 -1.13 24.58 -16.47
C ALA A 472 -1.24 23.18 -17.06
N PHE A 473 -2.28 22.44 -16.68
CA PHE A 473 -2.59 21.10 -17.13
C PHE A 473 -3.93 21.02 -17.86
N SER A 474 -4.01 20.12 -18.83
CA SER A 474 -5.26 19.66 -19.42
C SER A 474 -5.30 18.14 -19.38
N LEU A 475 -6.21 17.60 -18.57
CA LEU A 475 -6.41 16.18 -18.40
C LEU A 475 -7.56 15.74 -19.32
N ILE A 476 -7.27 14.82 -20.21
CA ILE A 476 -8.15 14.45 -21.34
C ILE A 476 -8.44 12.96 -21.19
N ILE A 477 -9.72 12.60 -21.05
CA ILE A 477 -10.16 11.29 -20.62
C ILE A 477 -11.04 10.68 -21.70
N ASP A 478 -10.65 9.51 -22.19
CA ASP A 478 -11.48 8.71 -23.07
C ASP A 478 -12.70 8.17 -22.30
N ALA A 479 -13.87 8.43 -22.85
CA ALA A 479 -15.19 8.10 -22.31
C ALA A 479 -16.03 7.29 -23.33
N SER A 480 -15.37 6.68 -24.32
CA SER A 480 -16.00 5.92 -25.40
C SER A 480 -16.50 4.53 -24.98
N GLY A 481 -17.13 3.81 -25.90
CA GLY A 481 -17.79 2.53 -25.63
C GLY A 481 -16.87 1.37 -25.24
N SER A 482 -15.55 1.47 -25.49
CA SER A 482 -14.51 0.53 -25.04
C SER A 482 -14.02 0.82 -23.62
N MET A 483 -14.23 2.05 -23.13
CA MET A 483 -13.95 2.46 -21.76
C MET A 483 -15.09 2.00 -20.83
N LYS A 484 -15.15 0.69 -20.60
CA LYS A 484 -16.11 0.01 -19.71
C LYS A 484 -15.41 -0.80 -18.62
N GLY A 485 -16.14 -1.08 -17.53
CA GLY A 485 -15.69 -1.93 -16.43
C GLY A 485 -14.34 -1.48 -15.84
N GLU A 486 -13.36 -2.38 -15.82
CA GLU A 486 -12.02 -2.14 -15.26
C GLU A 486 -11.33 -0.90 -15.85
N ASN A 487 -11.54 -0.60 -17.14
CA ASN A 487 -10.90 0.54 -17.81
C ASN A 487 -11.38 1.90 -17.27
N ILE A 488 -12.66 2.00 -16.86
CA ILE A 488 -13.20 3.22 -16.19
C ILE A 488 -12.51 3.42 -14.85
N LEU A 489 -12.42 2.37 -14.03
CA LEU A 489 -11.82 2.44 -12.70
C LEU A 489 -10.33 2.84 -12.79
N ARG A 490 -9.59 2.24 -13.73
CA ARG A 490 -8.19 2.63 -14.03
C ARG A 490 -8.07 4.10 -14.45
N ALA A 491 -8.94 4.59 -15.33
CA ALA A 491 -8.95 5.99 -15.74
C ALA A 491 -9.26 6.94 -14.58
N ALA A 492 -10.30 6.65 -13.79
CA ALA A 492 -10.70 7.45 -12.63
C ALA A 492 -9.60 7.52 -11.56
N ILE A 493 -8.95 6.39 -11.24
CA ILE A 493 -7.80 6.33 -10.34
C ILE A 493 -6.64 7.17 -10.91
N ALA A 494 -6.25 6.97 -12.17
CA ALA A 494 -5.13 7.69 -12.77
C ALA A 494 -5.35 9.22 -12.83
N VAL A 495 -6.54 9.65 -13.27
CA VAL A 495 -6.92 11.09 -13.31
C VAL A 495 -6.86 11.69 -11.90
N THR A 496 -7.45 11.01 -10.91
CA THR A 496 -7.57 11.62 -9.58
C THR A 496 -6.26 11.53 -8.79
N THR A 497 -5.41 10.54 -9.08
CA THR A 497 -3.99 10.51 -8.67
C THR A 497 -3.24 11.72 -9.21
N LEU A 498 -3.41 12.04 -10.50
CA LEU A 498 -2.80 13.23 -11.11
C LEU A 498 -3.32 14.51 -10.43
N VAL A 499 -4.64 14.69 -10.33
CA VAL A 499 -5.27 15.88 -9.72
C VAL A 499 -4.76 16.13 -8.29
N ASN A 500 -4.71 15.10 -7.45
CA ASN A 500 -4.22 15.22 -6.07
C ASN A 500 -2.75 15.71 -6.02
N ASN A 501 -1.95 15.34 -7.02
CA ASN A 501 -0.56 15.77 -7.16
C ASN A 501 -0.36 17.14 -7.86
N LEU A 502 -1.42 17.83 -8.33
CA LEU A 502 -1.29 19.14 -8.98
C LEU A 502 -1.22 20.31 -7.99
N GLY A 503 -1.79 20.18 -6.79
CA GLY A 503 -1.67 21.15 -5.69
C GLY A 503 -2.13 22.58 -6.03
N LYS A 504 -1.18 23.46 -6.39
CA LYS A 504 -1.42 24.90 -6.68
C LYS A 504 -1.27 25.26 -8.17
N ASP A 505 -1.21 24.26 -9.06
CA ASP A 505 -1.20 24.41 -10.52
C ASP A 505 -2.62 24.54 -11.11
N ASP A 506 -2.72 25.22 -12.26
CA ASP A 506 -3.99 25.39 -12.96
C ASP A 506 -4.33 24.08 -13.70
N TYR A 507 -5.57 23.61 -13.69
CA TYR A 507 -5.93 22.41 -14.46
C TYR A 507 -7.38 22.37 -14.95
N ALA A 508 -7.57 21.88 -16.17
CA ALA A 508 -8.86 21.51 -16.73
C ALA A 508 -9.01 19.98 -16.84
N ILE A 509 -10.26 19.51 -16.87
CA ILE A 509 -10.61 18.12 -17.17
C ILE A 509 -11.64 18.07 -18.30
N VAL A 510 -11.37 17.26 -19.32
CA VAL A 510 -12.21 17.05 -20.50
C VAL A 510 -12.42 15.54 -20.68
N ALA A 511 -13.67 15.08 -20.70
CA ALA A 511 -14.01 13.74 -21.18
C ALA A 511 -14.39 13.79 -22.66
N PHE A 512 -14.08 12.76 -23.43
CA PHE A 512 -14.43 12.69 -24.86
C PHE A 512 -14.92 11.30 -25.28
N SER A 513 -15.95 11.27 -26.14
CA SER A 513 -16.34 10.08 -26.90
C SER A 513 -16.63 10.49 -28.35
N GLU A 514 -17.90 10.57 -28.73
CA GLU A 514 -18.33 11.20 -29.99
C GLU A 514 -18.31 12.73 -29.90
N ARG A 515 -18.36 13.27 -28.68
CA ARG A 515 -18.27 14.70 -28.36
C ARG A 515 -17.37 14.88 -27.14
N ALA A 516 -16.79 16.06 -26.98
CA ALA A 516 -16.00 16.41 -25.79
C ALA A 516 -16.84 17.24 -24.78
N LYS A 517 -16.84 16.82 -23.50
CA LYS A 517 -17.49 17.49 -22.36
C LYS A 517 -16.42 18.02 -21.41
N VAL A 518 -16.42 19.32 -21.13
CA VAL A 518 -15.54 19.89 -20.10
C VAL A 518 -16.15 19.61 -18.71
N ILE A 519 -15.55 18.70 -17.97
CA ILE A 519 -15.93 18.33 -16.58
C ILE A 519 -15.55 19.43 -15.59
N LYS A 520 -14.39 20.08 -15.84
CA LYS A 520 -13.86 21.18 -15.03
C LYS A 520 -13.09 22.16 -15.93
N PHE A 521 -13.50 23.42 -15.93
CA PHE A 521 -12.77 24.51 -16.59
C PHE A 521 -11.49 24.87 -15.82
N ILE A 522 -10.49 25.43 -16.54
CA ILE A 522 -9.15 25.64 -15.96
C ILE A 522 -9.12 26.58 -14.75
N HIS A 523 -10.01 27.59 -14.73
CA HIS A 523 -10.17 28.56 -13.64
C HIS A 523 -11.30 28.25 -12.66
N ALA A 524 -12.05 27.15 -12.86
CA ALA A 524 -13.13 26.77 -11.97
C ALA A 524 -12.60 25.96 -10.78
N HIS A 525 -13.03 26.29 -9.56
CA HIS A 525 -12.89 25.42 -8.40
C HIS A 525 -14.05 24.41 -8.36
N LYS A 526 -13.74 23.16 -8.00
CA LYS A 526 -14.70 22.06 -7.86
C LYS A 526 -14.20 21.14 -6.76
N ASP A 527 -15.09 20.72 -5.87
CA ASP A 527 -14.77 19.74 -4.82
C ASP A 527 -14.34 18.40 -5.44
N ILE A 528 -13.46 17.67 -4.76
CA ILE A 528 -12.87 16.42 -5.29
C ILE A 528 -13.88 15.27 -5.34
N LYS A 529 -14.84 15.18 -4.41
CA LYS A 529 -15.90 14.15 -4.46
C LYS A 529 -16.81 14.40 -5.65
N ARG A 530 -17.31 15.64 -5.80
CA ARG A 530 -18.09 16.08 -6.96
C ARG A 530 -17.32 15.92 -8.28
N LEU A 531 -16.01 16.13 -8.28
CA LEU A 531 -15.17 15.94 -9.47
C LEU A 531 -15.08 14.46 -9.87
N ILE A 532 -14.99 13.54 -8.90
CA ILE A 532 -15.04 12.09 -9.14
C ILE A 532 -16.42 11.68 -9.67
N ASP A 533 -17.51 12.17 -9.07
CA ASP A 533 -18.87 11.91 -9.55
C ASP A 533 -19.06 12.37 -11.00
N ASP A 534 -18.77 13.63 -11.31
CA ASP A 534 -18.85 14.16 -12.69
C ASP A 534 -17.93 13.45 -13.71
N ILE A 535 -16.85 12.79 -13.25
CA ILE A 535 -16.01 11.92 -14.08
C ILE A 535 -16.77 10.63 -14.39
N PHE A 536 -17.22 9.88 -13.38
CA PHE A 536 -17.98 8.63 -13.58
C PHE A 536 -19.27 8.85 -14.37
N ASP A 537 -19.98 9.95 -14.10
CA ASP A 537 -21.25 10.30 -14.74
C ASP A 537 -21.03 10.88 -16.17
N SER A 538 -19.81 10.80 -16.72
CA SER A 538 -19.46 11.22 -18.09
C SER A 538 -19.14 10.11 -19.08
N PHE A 539 -19.02 8.84 -18.64
CA PHE A 539 -18.68 7.67 -19.48
C PHE A 539 -19.85 7.16 -20.34
N ILE A 540 -20.53 8.10 -21.02
CA ILE A 540 -21.64 7.82 -21.92
C ILE A 540 -21.08 7.22 -23.21
N GLY A 541 -21.15 5.89 -23.29
CA GLY A 541 -20.55 5.09 -24.34
C GLY A 541 -20.99 5.49 -25.76
N GLY A 542 -20.04 5.40 -26.69
CA GLY A 542 -20.20 5.76 -28.10
C GLY A 542 -18.90 5.53 -28.88
N MET A 543 -18.79 6.10 -30.08
CA MET A 543 -17.57 6.05 -30.89
C MET A 543 -16.45 6.94 -30.32
N THR A 544 -15.19 6.69 -30.70
CA THR A 544 -14.01 7.39 -30.15
C THR A 544 -13.43 8.42 -31.13
N ASP A 545 -13.63 9.71 -30.86
CA ASP A 545 -12.92 10.81 -31.53
C ASP A 545 -11.89 11.45 -30.60
N ILE A 546 -10.63 11.00 -30.74
CA ILE A 546 -9.49 11.51 -29.95
C ILE A 546 -9.16 12.97 -30.34
N GLY A 547 -9.38 13.35 -31.61
CA GLY A 547 -9.08 14.68 -32.13
C GLY A 547 -9.90 15.79 -31.47
N ILE A 548 -11.21 15.60 -31.29
CA ILE A 548 -12.06 16.59 -30.60
C ILE A 548 -11.73 16.69 -29.10
N GLY A 549 -11.34 15.58 -28.46
CA GLY A 549 -10.84 15.57 -27.08
C GLY A 549 -9.54 16.39 -26.94
N LEU A 550 -8.58 16.15 -27.85
CA LEU A 550 -7.33 16.91 -27.91
C LEU A 550 -7.55 18.39 -28.23
N GLU A 551 -8.50 18.74 -29.10
CA GLU A 551 -8.79 20.15 -29.44
C GLU A 551 -9.41 20.92 -28.27
N ILE A 552 -10.49 20.41 -27.66
CA ILE A 552 -11.12 21.08 -26.51
C ILE A 552 -10.17 21.12 -25.31
N GLY A 553 -9.35 20.07 -25.12
CA GLY A 553 -8.26 20.07 -24.14
C GLY A 553 -7.24 21.19 -24.38
N LEU A 554 -6.91 21.50 -25.65
CA LEU A 554 -5.96 22.54 -26.02
C LEU A 554 -6.56 23.94 -25.79
N GLN A 555 -7.82 24.14 -26.17
CA GLN A 555 -8.56 25.38 -25.91
C GLN A 555 -8.63 25.70 -24.41
N GLN A 556 -8.87 24.70 -23.54
CA GLN A 556 -8.82 24.90 -22.09
C GLN A 556 -7.40 25.22 -21.59
N LEU A 557 -6.39 24.53 -22.12
CA LEU A 557 -4.98 24.74 -21.73
C LEU A 557 -4.51 26.18 -22.02
N TYR A 558 -4.91 26.75 -23.16
CA TYR A 558 -4.54 28.12 -23.54
C TYR A 558 -5.30 29.23 -22.78
N ARG A 559 -6.42 28.93 -22.12
CA ARG A 559 -7.11 29.88 -21.23
C ARG A 559 -6.32 30.20 -19.95
N SER A 560 -5.27 29.44 -19.62
CA SER A 560 -4.38 29.76 -18.48
C SER A 560 -3.20 30.66 -18.88
N PRO A 561 -2.86 31.69 -18.06
CA PRO A 561 -1.70 32.55 -18.28
C PRO A 561 -0.34 31.90 -17.95
N ARG A 562 -0.30 30.64 -17.46
CA ARG A 562 0.95 29.97 -17.09
C ARG A 562 1.81 29.68 -18.32
N LYS A 563 3.14 29.89 -18.21
CA LYS A 563 4.09 29.64 -19.31
C LYS A 563 4.28 28.15 -19.59
N LYS A 564 4.39 27.32 -18.55
CA LYS A 564 4.52 25.85 -18.66
C LYS A 564 3.13 25.22 -18.81
N LYS A 565 2.80 24.77 -20.03
CA LYS A 565 1.53 24.15 -20.43
C LYS A 565 1.75 22.67 -20.77
N ILE A 566 0.92 21.77 -20.23
CA ILE A 566 1.05 20.31 -20.38
C ILE A 566 -0.32 19.67 -20.62
N GLY A 567 -0.47 18.90 -21.69
CA GLY A 567 -1.55 17.95 -21.89
C GLY A 567 -1.19 16.57 -21.34
N ILE A 568 -2.19 15.87 -20.79
CA ILE A 568 -2.12 14.44 -20.49
C ILE A 568 -3.41 13.81 -21.02
N ILE A 569 -3.31 12.83 -21.90
CA ILE A 569 -4.46 12.07 -22.42
C ILE A 569 -4.42 10.62 -21.94
N LEU A 570 -5.56 10.13 -21.48
CA LEU A 570 -5.83 8.75 -21.11
C LEU A 570 -6.79 8.17 -22.15
N THR A 571 -6.39 7.11 -22.85
CA THR A 571 -7.17 6.50 -23.96
C THR A 571 -6.69 5.07 -24.21
N ASP A 572 -7.51 4.23 -24.85
CA ASP A 572 -7.08 2.93 -25.37
C ASP A 572 -6.37 3.05 -26.74
N GLY A 573 -6.39 4.23 -27.36
CA GLY A 573 -5.79 4.49 -28.67
C GLY A 573 -6.67 4.09 -29.87
N ALA A 574 -7.87 3.54 -29.63
CA ALA A 574 -8.83 3.26 -30.69
C ALA A 574 -9.39 4.58 -31.24
N HIS A 575 -9.41 4.75 -32.56
CA HIS A 575 -9.88 5.99 -33.18
C HIS A 575 -10.64 5.71 -34.47
N ASN A 576 -11.93 6.02 -34.45
CA ASN A 576 -12.89 5.52 -35.44
C ASN A 576 -13.61 6.67 -36.19
N LYS A 577 -13.03 7.89 -36.23
CA LYS A 577 -13.71 9.11 -36.72
C LYS A 577 -12.80 10.06 -37.52
N ARG A 578 -13.38 11.19 -37.95
CA ARG A 578 -12.83 12.11 -38.97
C ARG A 578 -11.62 12.96 -38.52
N THR A 579 -11.39 13.10 -37.22
CA THR A 579 -10.51 14.16 -36.68
C THR A 579 -9.13 13.61 -36.31
N ASP A 580 -8.15 13.68 -37.23
CA ASP A 580 -6.82 13.11 -36.98
C ASP A 580 -6.18 13.64 -35.67
N PRO A 581 -5.95 12.77 -34.67
CA PRO A 581 -5.38 13.18 -33.40
C PRO A 581 -3.91 13.59 -33.52
N LEU A 582 -3.17 13.15 -34.55
CA LEU A 582 -1.76 13.51 -34.74
C LEU A 582 -1.59 15.00 -35.05
N VAL A 583 -2.48 15.56 -35.87
CA VAL A 583 -2.56 17.01 -36.17
C VAL A 583 -2.81 17.83 -34.90
N GLN A 584 -3.65 17.34 -33.98
CA GLN A 584 -3.96 18.05 -32.73
C GLN A 584 -2.83 17.86 -31.70
N ALA A 585 -2.26 16.66 -31.58
CA ALA A 585 -1.14 16.35 -30.69
C ALA A 585 0.09 17.25 -30.95
N LYS A 586 0.42 17.50 -32.23
CA LYS A 586 1.52 18.38 -32.65
C LYS A 586 1.37 19.84 -32.18
N LYS A 587 0.15 20.30 -31.85
CA LYS A 587 -0.11 21.67 -31.36
C LYS A 587 0.20 21.85 -29.87
N TYR A 588 0.40 20.78 -29.10
CA TYR A 588 0.70 20.87 -27.68
C TYR A 588 2.17 21.26 -27.43
N PRO A 589 2.46 22.23 -26.53
CA PRO A 589 3.84 22.49 -26.07
C PRO A 589 4.47 21.27 -25.38
N LYS A 590 3.63 20.47 -24.70
CA LYS A 590 3.92 19.12 -24.23
C LYS A 590 2.62 18.33 -24.10
N LEU A 591 2.53 17.12 -24.66
CA LEU A 591 1.44 16.16 -24.48
C LEU A 591 2.02 14.79 -24.17
N SER A 592 1.61 14.20 -23.05
CA SER A 592 1.93 12.81 -22.69
C SER A 592 0.68 11.93 -22.82
N VAL A 593 0.88 10.66 -23.14
CA VAL A 593 -0.19 9.67 -23.39
C VAL A 593 -0.08 8.55 -22.37
N ILE A 594 -1.21 8.16 -21.80
CA ILE A 594 -1.38 6.98 -20.94
C ILE A 594 -2.34 6.04 -21.67
N GLY A 595 -1.80 4.99 -22.26
CA GLY A 595 -2.57 3.89 -22.83
C GLY A 595 -3.30 3.12 -21.72
N ILE A 596 -4.57 2.77 -21.96
CA ILE A 596 -5.36 1.93 -21.06
C ILE A 596 -5.68 0.63 -21.79
N ARG A 597 -4.72 -0.31 -21.79
CA ARG A 597 -4.79 -1.62 -22.47
C ARG A 597 -5.21 -1.48 -23.95
N PRO A 598 -4.33 -0.98 -24.85
CA PRO A 598 -4.66 -0.85 -26.27
C PRO A 598 -5.14 -2.18 -26.88
N PRO A 599 -6.27 -2.19 -27.61
CA PRO A 599 -6.86 -3.44 -28.12
C PRO A 599 -6.13 -4.03 -29.34
N TRP A 600 -5.29 -3.25 -30.03
CA TRP A 600 -4.53 -3.66 -31.21
C TRP A 600 -3.20 -2.90 -31.30
N GLU A 601 -2.20 -3.45 -32.01
CA GLU A 601 -0.87 -2.83 -32.18
C GLU A 601 -0.96 -1.41 -32.80
N ASP A 602 -1.87 -1.19 -33.75
CA ASP A 602 -2.13 0.14 -34.35
C ASP A 602 -2.59 1.20 -33.35
N ALA A 603 -3.32 0.79 -32.29
CA ALA A 603 -3.76 1.70 -31.23
C ALA A 603 -2.59 2.04 -30.29
N GLU A 604 -1.75 1.05 -29.98
CA GLU A 604 -0.54 1.22 -29.19
C GLU A 604 0.47 2.15 -29.88
N GLU A 605 0.68 1.97 -31.18
CA GLU A 605 1.56 2.82 -31.98
C GLU A 605 0.99 4.24 -32.16
N ARG A 606 -0.33 4.39 -32.35
CA ARG A 606 -0.99 5.72 -32.34
C ARG A 606 -0.75 6.46 -31.02
N CYS A 607 -0.79 5.75 -29.88
CA CYS A 607 -0.44 6.32 -28.57
C CYS A 607 1.04 6.77 -28.49
N ARG A 608 1.98 6.02 -29.07
CA ARG A 608 3.40 6.44 -29.18
C ARG A 608 3.56 7.70 -30.03
N GLN A 609 2.96 7.71 -31.21
CA GLN A 609 3.08 8.82 -32.18
C GLN A 609 2.50 10.14 -31.63
N MET A 610 1.34 10.10 -30.97
CA MET A 610 0.75 11.26 -30.28
C MET A 610 1.71 11.85 -29.22
N ALA A 611 2.33 11.00 -28.39
CA ALA A 611 3.28 11.45 -27.38
C ALA A 611 4.58 12.01 -27.99
N GLN A 612 5.05 11.43 -29.10
CA GLN A 612 6.26 11.86 -29.80
C GLN A 612 6.07 13.23 -30.46
N LEU A 613 5.00 13.40 -31.26
CA LEU A 613 4.64 14.69 -31.86
C LEU A 613 4.38 15.76 -30.79
N GLY A 614 3.75 15.36 -29.69
CA GLY A 614 3.52 16.16 -28.50
C GLY A 614 4.73 16.37 -27.59
N ARG A 615 5.94 15.87 -27.91
CA ARG A 615 7.17 16.06 -27.11
C ARG A 615 7.07 15.60 -25.65
N GLY A 616 6.19 14.64 -25.36
CA GLY A 616 5.94 14.09 -24.03
C GLY A 616 6.52 12.69 -23.84
N ARG A 617 5.76 11.84 -23.15
CA ARG A 617 6.06 10.41 -22.98
C ARG A 617 4.79 9.60 -23.22
N CYS A 618 4.94 8.41 -23.77
CA CYS A 618 3.90 7.38 -23.76
C CYS A 618 4.17 6.42 -22.60
N ILE A 619 3.11 6.00 -21.92
CA ILE A 619 3.08 4.90 -20.94
C ILE A 619 1.91 4.02 -21.38
N LEU A 620 2.07 2.70 -21.29
CA LEU A 620 1.16 1.68 -21.83
C LEU A 620 0.95 0.58 -20.77
#